data_AF-A0A5M5BVB5-F1
#
_entry.id   AF-A0A5M5BVB5-F1
#
_cell.length_a   1.000
_cell.length_b   1.000
_cell.length_c   1.000
_cell.angle_alpha   90.00
_cell.angle_beta   90.00
_cell.angle_gamma   90.00
#
_symmetry.space_group_name_H-M   'P 1'
#
loop_
_entity.id
_entity.type
_entity.pdbx_description
1 polymer ?
#
loop_
_entity_poly.entity_id
_entity_poly.type
_entity_poly.pdbx_seq_one_letter_code
_entity_poly.pdbx_strand_id
1 'polypeptide(L)' 'LMNAFKYGAPPHGGLAYGLDRWVSLFAGLDSIRDCIAFPKNNSGRDVMLDAPSAIDQTQLDELNLIVDLKEGE' A
#
# COMPACT_ATOMS: atom_id res chain seq x y z
N LEU A 1 20.37 9.15 2.70
CA LEU A 1 20.31 9.08 4.18
C LEU A 1 21.70 9.24 4.82
N MET A 2 22.68 8.37 4.52
CA MET A 2 24.02 8.40 5.15
C MET A 2 24.78 9.74 5.07
N ASN A 3 24.66 10.48 3.97
CA ASN A 3 25.29 11.80 3.85
C ASN A 3 24.61 12.88 4.71
N ALA A 4 23.29 12.76 4.96
CA ALA A 4 22.56 13.72 5.77
C ALA A 4 22.95 13.65 7.26
N PHE A 5 23.30 12.46 7.76
CA PHE A 5 23.75 12.29 9.14
C PHE A 5 25.12 12.89 9.44
N LYS A 6 25.95 13.15 8.41
CA LYS A 6 27.27 13.77 8.55
C LYS A 6 27.22 15.27 8.86
N TYR A 7 26.08 15.92 8.61
CA TYR A 7 25.89 17.36 8.84
C TYR A 7 25.25 17.66 10.20
N GLY A 8 25.39 16.75 11.18
CA GLY A 8 24.95 16.99 12.55
C GLY A 8 23.48 16.69 12.80
N ALA A 9 22.97 15.59 12.24
CA ALA A 9 21.64 15.11 12.63
C ALA A 9 21.65 14.75 14.14
N PRO A 10 20.70 15.26 14.94
CA PRO A 10 20.68 15.04 16.38
C PRO A 10 20.30 13.59 16.72
N PRO A 11 20.54 13.13 17.96
CA PRO A 11 19.94 11.89 18.46
C PRO A 11 18.41 11.99 18.35
N HIS A 12 17.81 11.12 17.54
CA HIS A 12 16.37 11.12 17.28
C HIS A 12 15.79 9.72 17.46
N GLY A 13 14.57 9.67 17.96
CA GLY A 13 13.76 8.46 18.09
C GLY A 13 12.32 8.80 17.76
N GLY A 14 11.58 7.85 17.19
CA GLY A 14 10.18 8.03 16.82
C GLY A 14 9.39 6.75 17.04
N LEU A 15 8.07 6.90 17.04
CA LEU A 15 7.14 5.78 17.13
C LEU A 15 5.97 6.04 16.17
N ALA A 16 5.47 4.98 15.56
CA ALA A 16 4.29 5.02 14.69
C ALA A 16 3.21 4.08 15.25
N TYR A 17 1.97 4.55 15.27
CA TYR A 17 0.81 3.76 15.65
C TYR A 17 0.07 3.25 14.40
N GLY A 18 -0.47 2.04 14.49
CA GLY A 18 -1.40 1.51 13.50
C GLY A 18 -2.80 2.07 13.74
N LEU A 19 -3.16 3.16 13.05
CA LEU A 19 -4.43 3.85 13.24
C LEU A 19 -5.63 2.92 13.05
N ASP A 20 -5.65 2.11 11.98
CA ASP A 20 -6.77 1.21 11.67
C ASP A 20 -6.98 0.18 12.79
N ARG A 21 -5.88 -0.31 13.37
CA ARG A 21 -5.94 -1.24 14.50
C ARG A 21 -6.47 -0.55 15.76
N TRP A 22 -6.08 0.69 16.02
CA TRP A 22 -6.60 1.44 17.16
C TRP A 22 -8.10 1.69 17.02
N VAL A 23 -8.53 2.12 15.84
CA VAL A 23 -9.95 2.35 15.54
C VAL A 23 -10.73 1.04 15.69
N SER A 24 -10.24 -0.07 15.14
CA SER A 24 -10.94 -1.37 15.27
C SER A 24 -11.06 -1.81 16.73
N LEU A 25 -10.02 -1.61 17.54
CA LEU A 25 -10.05 -1.93 18.97
C LEU A 25 -11.05 -1.08 19.74
N PHE A 26 -11.09 0.24 19.51
CA PHE A 26 -12.02 1.14 20.19
C PHE A 26 -13.47 0.95 19.72
N ALA A 27 -13.67 0.55 18.46
CA ALA A 27 -14.97 0.24 17.90
C ALA A 27 -15.45 -1.19 18.19
N GLY A 28 -14.63 -2.05 18.79
CA GLY A 28 -14.97 -3.44 19.08
C GLY A 28 -15.13 -4.31 17.83
N LEU A 29 -14.39 -4.00 16.75
CA LEU A 29 -14.44 -4.69 15.48
C LEU A 29 -13.39 -5.82 15.43
N ASP A 30 -13.80 -6.99 14.95
CA ASP A 30 -12.93 -8.17 14.81
C ASP A 30 -11.94 -8.02 13.63
N SER A 31 -12.28 -7.18 12.65
CA SER A 31 -11.49 -6.95 11.44
C SER A 31 -11.26 -5.46 11.21
N ILE A 32 -10.02 -5.10 10.87
CA ILE A 32 -9.70 -3.74 10.43
C ILE A 32 -10.39 -3.39 9.10
N ARG A 33 -10.85 -4.38 8.33
CA ARG A 33 -11.58 -4.12 7.08
C ARG A 33 -12.90 -3.40 7.35
N ASP A 34 -13.46 -3.54 8.55
CA ASP A 34 -14.74 -2.92 8.92
C ASP A 34 -14.59 -1.45 9.32
N CYS A 35 -13.35 -0.98 9.58
CA CYS A 35 -13.06 0.44 9.80
C CYS A 35 -12.46 1.15 8.57
N ILE A 36 -12.26 0.43 7.46
CA ILE A 36 -11.73 0.96 6.21
C ILE A 36 -12.87 1.04 5.19
N ALA A 37 -13.11 2.21 4.59
CA ALA A 37 -14.23 2.41 3.68
C ALA A 37 -14.20 1.52 2.43
N PHE A 38 -13.00 1.28 1.85
CA PHE A 38 -12.81 0.46 0.65
C PHE A 38 -11.69 -0.58 0.89
N PRO A 39 -11.96 -1.64 1.66
CA PRO A 39 -10.95 -2.60 2.06
C PRO A 39 -10.62 -3.55 0.91
N LYS A 40 -9.35 -3.95 0.81
CA LYS A 40 -8.91 -4.99 -0.14
C LYS A 40 -9.19 -6.39 0.40
N ASN A 41 -9.29 -7.38 -0.48
CA ASN A 41 -9.36 -8.79 -0.09
C ASN A 41 -7.95 -9.36 0.22
N ASN A 42 -7.88 -10.64 0.59
CA ASN A 42 -6.61 -11.30 0.94
C ASN A 42 -5.62 -11.39 -0.23
N SER A 43 -6.08 -11.22 -1.47
CA SER A 43 -5.24 -11.18 -2.69
C SER A 43 -4.86 -9.74 -3.07
N GLY A 44 -5.14 -8.75 -2.23
CA GLY A 44 -4.87 -7.34 -2.51
C GLY A 44 -5.81 -6.71 -3.54
N ARG A 45 -6.89 -7.39 -3.95
CA ARG A 45 -7.86 -6.87 -4.92
C ARG A 45 -8.96 -6.06 -4.25
N ASP A 46 -9.33 -4.96 -4.89
CA ASP A 46 -10.58 -4.26 -4.65
C ASP A 46 -11.67 -4.89 -5.52
N VAL A 47 -12.63 -5.57 -4.89
CA VAL A 47 -13.69 -6.26 -5.62
C VAL A 47 -14.74 -5.27 -6.16
N MET A 48 -14.87 -4.09 -5.56
CA MET A 48 -15.85 -3.09 -5.99
C MET A 48 -15.41 -2.39 -7.29
N LEU A 49 -14.12 -2.07 -7.39
CA LEU A 49 -13.56 -1.35 -8.55
C LEU A 49 -12.85 -2.28 -9.55
N ASP A 50 -12.81 -3.58 -9.28
CA ASP A 50 -12.01 -4.57 -10.01
C ASP A 50 -10.55 -4.13 -10.21
N ALA A 51 -9.91 -3.73 -9.11
CA ALA A 51 -8.51 -3.31 -9.10
C ALA A 51 -7.63 -4.35 -8.39
N PRO A 52 -6.36 -4.57 -8.82
CA PRO A 52 -5.72 -3.99 -9.99
C PRO A 52 -6.29 -4.57 -11.29
N SER A 53 -6.13 -3.80 -12.38
CA SER A 53 -6.54 -4.18 -13.73
C SER A 53 -5.38 -3.95 -14.71
N ALA A 54 -5.46 -4.58 -15.88
CA ALA A 54 -4.52 -4.29 -16.97
C ALA A 54 -4.68 -2.83 -17.44
N ILE A 55 -3.58 -2.24 -17.91
CA ILE A 55 -3.52 -0.91 -18.51
C ILE A 55 -3.14 -1.02 -19.99
N ASP A 56 -3.37 0.06 -20.75
CA ASP A 56 -3.04 0.08 -22.17
C ASP A 56 -1.53 0.08 -22.40
N GLN A 57 -1.09 -0.55 -23.49
CA GLN A 57 0.31 -0.60 -23.91
C GLN A 57 0.85 0.81 -24.15
N THR A 58 0.02 1.74 -24.62
CA THR A 58 0.42 3.15 -24.81
C THR A 58 0.93 3.81 -23.53
N GLN A 59 0.33 3.47 -22.37
CA GLN A 59 0.73 4.00 -21.07
C GLN A 59 2.02 3.34 -20.56
N LEU A 60 2.23 2.05 -20.88
CA LEU A 60 3.47 1.35 -20.58
C LEU A 60 4.64 1.91 -21.39
N ASP A 61 4.42 2.16 -22.68
CA ASP A 61 5.41 2.73 -23.58
C ASP A 61 5.80 4.16 -23.15
N GLU A 62 4.82 4.99 -22.76
CA GLU A 62 5.08 6.33 -22.22
C GLU A 62 5.99 6.29 -20.98
N LEU A 63 5.78 5.31 -20.10
CA LEU A 63 6.56 5.13 -18.88
C LEU A 63 7.86 4.33 -19.09
N ASN A 64 8.13 3.86 -20.32
CA ASN A 64 9.24 2.96 -20.66
C ASN A 64 9.27 1.68 -19.79
N LEU A 65 8.09 1.10 -19.54
CA LEU A 65 7.90 -0.12 -18.76
C LEU A 65 7.51 -1.29 -19.66
N ILE A 66 8.03 -2.47 -19.34
CA ILE A 66 7.65 -3.73 -19.99
C ILE A 66 7.20 -4.68 -18.89
N VAL A 67 6.01 -5.27 -19.07
CA VAL A 67 5.48 -6.27 -18.14
C VAL A 67 5.85 -7.66 -18.64
N ASP A 68 6.64 -8.38 -17.84
CA ASP A 68 6.99 -9.78 -18.10
C ASP A 68 5.95 -10.69 -17.42
N LEU A 69 4.90 -11.04 -18.16
CA LEU A 69 3.87 -11.97 -17.69
C LEU A 69 4.27 -13.39 -18.05
N LYS A 70 4.28 -14.30 -17.07
CA LYS A 70 4.42 -15.73 -17.33
C LYS A 70 3.15 -16.23 -18.01
N GLU A 71 3.28 -16.92 -19.15
CA GLU A 71 2.13 -17.55 -19.81
C GLU A 71 1.43 -18.53 -18.84
N GLY A 72 0.21 -18.21 -18.41
CA GLY A 72 -0.65 -19.12 -17.63
C GLY A 72 -1.28 -18.57 -16.34
N GLU A 73 -1.06 -17.31 -15.97
CA GLU A 73 -1.77 -16.62 -14.87
C GLU A 73 -2.43 -15.31 -15.32
#